data_AF-A0A068T9M7-F1
#
_entry.id   AF-A0A068T9M7-F1
#
_cell.length_a   1.000
_cell.length_b   1.000
_cell.length_c   1.000
_cell.angle_alpha   90.00
_cell.angle_beta   90.00
_cell.angle_gamma   90.00
#
_symmetry.space_group_name_H-M   'P 1'
#
loop_
_entity.id
_entity.type
_entity.pdbx_description
1 polymer ?
#
loop_
_entity_poly.entity_id
_entity_poly.type
_entity_poly.pdbx_seq_one_letter_code
_entity_poly.pdbx_strand_id
1 'polypeptide(L)'
;MGPQLPSEYLFEICEDLKPAVHGGRFISSEDVTSLVERLNTAIALAVEVEEEKRILERQQRLLGGRQVGLALVGSNVVAFPSHAPPGGGRA
;
A
#
# COMPACT_ATOMS: atom_id res chain seq x y z
N MET A 1 1.59 -9.87 -15.86
CA MET A 1 1.92 -8.46 -15.58
C MET A 1 1.19 -8.12 -14.29
N GLY A 2 1.89 -8.13 -13.14
CA GLY A 2 1.28 -7.77 -11.86
C GLY A 2 0.97 -6.26 -11.81
N PRO A 3 0.12 -5.80 -10.88
CA PRO A 3 -0.10 -4.37 -10.70
C PRO A 3 1.22 -3.71 -10.29
N GLN A 4 1.72 -2.78 -11.11
CA GLN A 4 2.90 -1.98 -10.77
C GLN A 4 2.55 -1.07 -9.61
N LEU A 5 3.36 -1.10 -8.56
CA LEU A 5 3.11 -0.29 -7.37
C LEU A 5 3.42 1.19 -7.69
N PRO A 6 2.67 2.17 -7.14
CA PRO A 6 2.98 3.58 -7.33
C PRO A 6 4.43 3.94 -6.96
N SER A 7 5.02 3.23 -5.99
CA SER A 7 6.41 3.39 -5.59
C SER A 7 7.42 3.01 -6.67
N GLU A 8 7.13 1.98 -7.48
CA GLU A 8 7.99 1.56 -8.60
C GLU A 8 7.96 2.63 -9.69
N TYR A 9 6.76 3.13 -10.01
CA TYR A 9 6.57 4.16 -11.02
C TYR A 9 7.28 5.48 -10.66
N LEU A 10 7.19 5.90 -9.40
CA LEU A 10 7.91 7.08 -8.89
C LEU A 10 9.43 6.87 -8.89
N PHE A 11 9.90 5.67 -8.57
CA PHE A 11 11.32 5.34 -8.61
C PHE A 11 11.88 5.43 -10.03
N GLU A 12 11.17 4.88 -11.03
CA GLU A 12 11.53 4.98 -12.44
C GLU A 12 11.61 6.45 -12.89
N ILE A 13 10.64 7.28 -12.52
CA ILE A 13 10.67 8.73 -12.82
C ILE A 13 11.93 9.38 -12.24
N CYS A 14 12.30 9.03 -11.00
CA CYS A 14 13.51 9.56 -10.38
C CYS A 14 14.79 9.11 -11.09
N GLU A 15 14.91 7.84 -11.46
CA GLU A 15 16.06 7.33 -12.22
C GLU A 15 16.21 8.06 -13.56
N ASP A 16 15.10 8.31 -14.26
CA ASP A 16 15.09 9.02 -15.54
C ASP A 16 15.51 10.49 -15.40
N LEU A 17 15.26 11.12 -14.25
CA LEU A 17 15.62 12.51 -13.99
C LEU A 17 17.09 12.70 -13.57
N LYS A 18 17.72 11.68 -12.95
CA LYS A 18 19.09 11.77 -12.41
C LYS A 18 20.13 12.32 -13.41
N PRO A 19 20.15 11.91 -14.70
CA PRO A 19 21.12 12.43 -15.66
C PRO A 19 20.97 13.94 -15.91
N ALA A 20 19.76 14.48 -15.82
CA ALA A 20 19.54 15.92 -15.95
C ALA A 20 19.99 16.69 -14.70
N VAL A 21 19.76 16.12 -13.51
CA VAL A 21 20.13 16.76 -12.23
C VAL A 21 21.65 16.74 -12.00
N HIS A 22 22.33 15.63 -12.33
CA HIS A 22 23.74 15.43 -12.01
C HIS A 22 24.68 15.56 -13.21
N GLY A 23 24.17 15.36 -14.43
CA GLY A 23 24.98 15.32 -15.66
C GLY A 23 24.86 16.57 -16.54
N GLY A 24 24.05 17.56 -16.15
CA GLY A 24 23.83 18.78 -16.95
C GLY A 24 23.09 18.54 -18.26
N ARG A 25 22.39 17.40 -18.41
CA ARG A 25 21.52 17.14 -19.56
C ARG A 25 20.40 18.17 -19.58
N PHE A 26 20.24 18.85 -20.72
CA PHE A 26 19.10 19.71 -20.95
C PHE A 26 17.83 18.87 -21.11
N ILE A 27 16.78 19.27 -20.40
CA ILE A 27 15.45 18.67 -20.48
C ILE A 27 14.68 19.45 -21.55
N SER A 28 14.13 18.75 -22.54
CA SER A 28 13.27 19.35 -23.56
C SER A 28 11.86 19.64 -23.01
N SER A 29 11.08 20.46 -23.70
CA SER A 29 9.67 20.65 -23.34
C SER A 29 8.87 19.35 -23.42
N GLU A 30 9.21 18.46 -24.37
CA GLU A 30 8.57 17.16 -24.53
C GLU A 30 8.87 16.22 -23.36
N ASP A 31 10.12 16.22 -22.87
CA ASP A 31 10.51 15.47 -21.67
C ASP A 31 9.71 15.96 -20.44
N VAL A 32 9.48 17.28 -20.32
CA VAL A 32 8.66 17.85 -19.23
C VAL A 32 7.19 17.44 -19.38
N THR A 33 6.62 17.48 -20.59
CA THR A 33 5.24 17.03 -20.82
C THR A 33 5.07 15.57 -20.47
N SER A 34 5.99 14.71 -20.91
CA SER A 34 5.98 13.28 -20.59
C SER A 34 6.11 13.03 -19.08
N LEU A 35 6.98 13.79 -18.40
CA LEU A 35 7.12 13.71 -16.94
C LEU A 35 5.80 14.06 -16.22
N VAL A 36 5.11 15.11 -16.65
CA VAL A 36 3.83 15.54 -16.05
C VAL A 36 2.76 14.46 -16.25
N GLU A 37 2.67 13.86 -17.43
CA GLU A 37 1.75 12.75 -17.69
C GLU A 37 2.02 11.57 -16.77
N ARG A 38 3.29 11.17 -16.65
CA ARG A 38 3.71 10.09 -15.75
C ARG A 38 3.39 10.39 -14.28
N LEU A 39 3.64 11.61 -13.82
CA LEU A 39 3.28 12.01 -12.45
C LEU A 39 1.77 11.95 -12.22
N ASN A 40 0.97 12.39 -13.19
CA ASN A 40 -0.49 12.29 -13.10
C ASN A 40 -0.96 10.83 -13.03
N THR A 41 -0.35 9.92 -13.78
CA THR A 41 -0.61 8.47 -13.68
C THR A 41 -0.25 7.94 -12.30
N ALA A 42 0.91 8.30 -11.75
CA ALA A 42 1.33 7.88 -10.41
C ALA A 42 0.36 8.37 -9.33
N ILE A 43 -0.12 9.61 -9.44
CA ILE A 43 -1.13 10.18 -8.53
C ILE A 43 -2.45 9.41 -8.64
N ALA A 44 -2.93 9.13 -9.85
CA ALA A 44 -4.16 8.38 -10.06
C ALA A 44 -4.08 6.98 -9.41
N LEU A 45 -2.97 6.26 -9.61
CA LEU A 45 -2.74 4.95 -8.98
C LEU A 45 -2.67 5.05 -7.45
N ALA A 46 -2.03 6.10 -6.92
CA ALA A 46 -1.97 6.31 -5.47
C ALA A 46 -3.35 6.58 -4.86
N VAL A 47 -4.20 7.33 -5.55
CA VAL A 47 -5.59 7.58 -5.14
C VAL A 47 -6.40 6.28 -5.15
N GLU A 48 -6.29 5.46 -6.21
CA GLU A 48 -6.95 4.15 -6.28
C GLU A 48 -6.54 3.25 -5.11
N VAL A 49 -5.24 3.15 -4.82
CA VAL A 49 -4.73 2.37 -3.68
C VAL A 49 -5.23 2.92 -2.35
N GLU A 50 -5.32 4.24 -2.19
CA GLU A 50 -5.84 4.85 -0.97
C GLU A 50 -7.35 4.58 -0.80
N GLU A 51 -8.12 4.61 -1.88
CA GLU A 51 -9.54 4.27 -1.87
C GLU A 51 -9.77 2.80 -1.51
N GLU A 52 -9.01 1.88 -2.11
CA GLU A 52 -9.05 0.46 -1.75
C GLU A 52 -8.72 0.25 -0.27
N LYS A 53 -7.68 0.92 0.24
CA LYS A 53 -7.32 0.90 1.67
C LYS A 53 -8.48 1.38 2.54
N ARG A 54 -9.15 2.49 2.17
CA ARG A 54 -10.31 3.01 2.92
C ARG A 54 -11.49 2.03 2.93
N ILE A 55 -11.74 1.34 1.82
CA ILE A 55 -12.79 0.30 1.74
C ILE A 55 -12.45 -0.86 2.66
N LEU A 56 -11.21 -1.36 2.60
CA LEU A 56 -10.73 -2.45 3.45
C LEU A 56 -10.79 -2.08 4.95
N GLU A 57 -10.36 -0.88 5.33
CA GLU A 57 -10.46 -0.39 6.70
C GLU A 57 -11.91 -0.25 7.18
N ARG A 58 -12.84 0.14 6.29
CA ARG A 58 -14.27 0.20 6.60
C ARG A 58 -14.83 -1.21 6.83
N GLN A 59 -14.50 -2.16 5.95
CA GLN A 59 -14.88 -3.57 6.12
C GLN A 59 -14.31 -4.16 7.41
N GLN A 60 -13.03 -3.90 7.71
CA GLN A 60 -12.38 -4.34 8.94
C GLN A 60 -13.09 -3.78 10.18
N ARG A 61 -13.50 -2.50 10.18
CA ARG A 61 -14.28 -1.90 11.27
C ARG A 61 -15.66 -2.55 11.44
N LEU A 62 -16.36 -2.84 10.34
CA LEU A 62 -17.65 -3.52 10.36
C LEU A 62 -17.52 -4.99 10.84
N LEU A 63 -16.43 -5.66 10.48
CA LEU A 63 -16.10 -7.00 10.96
C LEU A 63 -15.55 -6.99 12.39
N GLY A 64 -15.01 -5.85 12.87
CA GLY A 64 -14.42 -5.67 14.19
C GLY A 64 -15.38 -5.73 15.38
N GLY A 65 -16.70 -5.78 15.14
CA GLY A 65 -17.70 -6.16 16.15
C GLY A 65 -17.80 -7.68 16.37
N ARG A 66 -17.24 -8.48 15.46
CA ARG A 66 -17.12 -9.92 15.55
C ARG A 66 -15.64 -10.25 15.60
N GLN A 67 -15.06 -10.17 16.80
CA GLN A 67 -13.74 -10.74 17.08
C GLN A 67 -13.78 -12.24 16.77
N VAL A 68 -13.52 -12.61 15.53
CA VAL A 68 -12.99 -13.91 15.17
C VAL A 68 -11.56 -13.61 14.81
N GLY A 69 -10.64 -14.00 15.69
CA GLY A 69 -9.21 -13.92 15.46
C GLY A 69 -8.87 -14.64 14.16
N LEU A 70 -8.84 -13.90 13.06
CA LEU A 70 -8.22 -14.31 11.82
C LEU A 70 -7.00 -13.43 11.65
N ALA A 71 -5.97 -13.79 12.39
CA ALA A 71 -4.64 -13.36 12.06
C ALA A 71 -4.32 -13.98 10.69
N LEU A 72 -4.20 -13.13 9.66
CA LEU A 72 -3.74 -13.55 8.34
C LEU A 72 -2.22 -13.73 8.44
N VAL A 73 -1.81 -14.82 9.08
CA VAL A 73 -0.40 -15.14 9.30
C VAL A 73 0.04 -16.10 8.21
N GLY A 74 1.13 -15.77 7.51
CA GLY A 74 1.77 -16.66 6.54
C GLY A 74 2.06 -18.04 7.15
N SER A 75 2.30 -19.02 6.30
CA SER A 75 2.29 -20.48 6.54
C SER A 75 3.12 -21.04 7.73
N ASN A 76 3.82 -20.21 8.48
CA ASN A 76 4.81 -20.62 9.47
C ASN A 76 4.50 -20.23 10.92
N VAL A 77 3.23 -20.02 11.32
CA VAL A 77 2.90 -19.71 12.72
C VAL A 77 1.93 -20.73 13.33
N VAL A 78 2.38 -21.35 14.41
CA VAL A 78 1.60 -22.26 15.27
C VAL A 78 0.78 -21.41 16.23
N ALA A 79 -0.55 -21.54 16.19
CA ALA A 79 -1.44 -20.89 17.15
C ALA A 79 -1.27 -21.56 18.53
N PHE A 80 -0.93 -20.79 19.56
CA PHE A 80 -1.01 -21.24 20.94
C PHE A 80 -2.45 -21.06 21.44
N PRO A 81 -3.08 -22.08 22.05
CA PRO A 81 -4.43 -21.96 22.56
C PRO A 81 -4.47 -20.98 23.73
N SER A 82 -5.24 -19.90 23.56
CA SER A 82 -5.58 -18.97 24.64
C SER A 82 -6.38 -19.71 25.69
N HIS A 83 -5.74 -20.04 26.82
CA HIS A 83 -6.41 -20.61 27.98
C HIS A 83 -7.42 -19.59 28.49
N ALA A 84 -8.72 -19.84 28.28
CA ALA A 84 -9.76 -19.09 28.99
C ALA A 84 -9.56 -19.33 30.49
N PRO A 85 -9.48 -18.28 31.33
CA PRO A 85 -9.53 -18.49 32.78
C PRO A 85 -10.92 -19.04 33.13
N PRO A 86 -11.02 -20.10 33.94
CA PRO A 86 -12.30 -20.71 34.26
C PRO A 86 -13.13 -19.71 35.06
N GLY A 87 -14.38 -19.52 34.61
CA GLY A 87 -15.36 -18.69 35.29
C GLY A 87 -15.52 -19.08 36.75
N GLY A 88 -15.23 -18.14 37.65
CA GLY A 88 -15.54 -18.25 39.07
C GLY A 88 -16.79 -17.43 39.37
N GLY A 89 -17.96 -18.04 39.19
CA GLY A 89 -19.21 -17.52 39.75
C GLY A 89 -19.22 -17.67 41.27
N ARG A 90 -19.69 -16.62 41.97
CA ARG A 90 -20.17 -16.56 43.36
C ARG A 90 -20.42 -15.09 43.68
N ALA A 91 -21.41 -14.67 44.44
CA ALA A 91 -22.67 -15.17 44.96
C ALA A 91 -23.40 -13.89 45.42
#